data_AF-A0A661NXN2-F1
#
_entry.id   AF-A0A661NXN2-F1
#
_cell.length_a   1.000
_cell.length_b   1.000
_cell.length_c   1.000
_cell.angle_alpha   90.00
_cell.angle_beta   90.00
_cell.angle_gamma   90.00
#
_symmetry.space_group_name_H-M   'P 1'
#
loop_
_entity.id
_entity.type
_entity.pdbx_description
1 polymer ?
#
loop_
_entity_poly.entity_id
_entity_poly.type
_entity_poly.pdbx_seq_one_letter_code
_entity_poly.pdbx_strand_id
1 'polypeptide(L)' 'MLLRRRYVSAAVECELDRHRKVLVPAHLREHAGLSKHLLWAGIGTTMELWSRGRWNDGQGLTDDELQSWTTAIAEKLDL' A
#
# COMPACT_ATOMS: atom_id res chain seq x y z
N MET A 1 23.38 0.71 9.23
CA MET A 1 23.17 2.13 8.86
C MET A 1 22.65 2.33 7.42
N LEU A 2 22.98 1.44 6.46
CA LEU A 2 22.60 1.57 5.03
C LEU A 2 21.08 1.49 4.75
N LEU A 3 20.34 0.62 5.45
CA LEU A 3 18.89 0.45 5.22
C LEU A 3 18.09 1.72 5.48
N ARG A 4 18.37 2.41 6.60
CA ARG A 4 17.72 3.67 6.97
C ARG A 4 18.07 4.80 6.01
N ARG A 5 19.32 4.88 5.54
CA ARG A 5 19.71 5.85 4.50
C ARG A 5 18.90 5.62 3.23
N ARG A 6 18.77 4.37 2.76
CA ARG A 6 18.04 4.03 1.53
C ARG A 6 16.56 4.40 1.62
N TYR A 7 15.91 4.11 2.75
CA TYR A 7 14.49 4.40 2.96
C TYR A 7 14.21 5.89 3.19
N VAL A 8 15.01 6.54 4.03
CA VAL A 8 14.76 7.95 4.40
C VAL A 8 15.28 8.91 3.34
N SER A 9 16.36 8.59 2.62
CA SER A 9 16.89 9.50 1.59
C SER A 9 15.98 9.67 0.39
N ALA A 10 15.07 8.72 0.16
CA ALA A 10 14.06 8.77 -0.89
C ALA A 10 12.66 9.13 -0.36
N ALA A 11 12.53 9.39 0.94
CA ALA A 11 11.26 9.76 1.54
C ALA A 11 10.90 11.19 1.14
N VAL A 12 9.60 11.41 0.91
CA VAL A 12 9.03 12.72 0.58
C VAL A 12 7.96 13.02 1.62
N GLU A 13 8.04 14.21 2.21
CA GLU A 13 6.99 14.70 3.09
C GLU A 13 5.74 14.99 2.26
N CYS A 14 4.61 14.43 2.68
CA CYS A 14 3.35 14.57 1.97
C CYS A 14 2.28 15.02 2.97
N GLU A 15 1.54 16.07 2.59
CA GLU A 15 0.42 16.54 3.40
C GLU A 15 -0.87 15.79 3.03
N LEU A 16 -1.74 15.64 4.03
CA LEU A 16 -3.11 15.18 3.84
C LEU A 16 -3.98 16.35 3.43
N ASP A 17 -4.69 16.21 2.32
CA ASP A 17 -5.68 17.21 1.90
C ASP A 17 -6.91 17.23 2.84
N ARG A 18 -7.79 18.21 2.65
CA ARG A 18 -9.04 18.35 3.43
C ARG A 18 -9.98 17.13 3.32
N HIS A 19 -9.80 16.30 2.31
CA HIS A 19 -10.57 15.08 2.08
C HIS A 19 -9.84 13.83 2.56
N ARG A 20 -8.73 13.98 3.31
CA ARG A 20 -7.89 12.89 3.84
C ARG A 20 -7.22 12.07 2.73
N LYS A 21 -6.89 12.69 1.60
CA LYS A 21 -6.10 12.08 0.52
C LYS A 21 -4.65 12.52 0.63
N VAL A 22 -3.75 11.63 0.26
CA VAL A 22 -2.32 11.94 0.11
C VAL A 22 -1.96 11.86 -1.37
N LEU A 23 -1.20 12.83 -1.86
CA LEU A 23 -0.71 12.80 -3.24
C LEU A 23 0.63 12.06 -3.27
N VAL A 24 0.64 10.84 -3.82
CA VAL A 24 1.88 10.07 -3.96
C VAL A 24 2.71 10.60 -5.15
N PRO A 25 3.95 11.07 -4.93
CA PRO A 25 4.83 11.55 -6.00
C PRO A 25 5.02 10.51 -7.12
N ALA A 26 5.06 10.98 -8.37
CA ALA A 26 5.11 10.09 -9.54
C ALA A 26 6.26 9.07 -9.50
N HIS A 27 7.47 9.51 -9.14
CA HIS A 27 8.63 8.63 -9.05
C HIS A 27 8.47 7.52 -7.99
N LEU A 28 7.76 7.79 -6.87
CA LEU A 28 7.46 6.76 -5.87
C LEU A 28 6.36 5.80 -6.35
N ARG A 29 5.37 6.30 -7.10
CA ARG A 29 4.36 5.45 -7.73
C ARG A 29 4.98 4.47 -8.73
N GLU A 30 5.90 4.96 -9.57
CA GLU A 30 6.65 4.14 -10.52
C GLU A 30 7.54 3.12 -9.82
N HIS A 31 8.31 3.56 -8.82
CA HIS A 31 9.19 2.67 -8.03
C HIS A 31 8.42 1.52 -7.37
N ALA A 32 7.30 1.83 -6.71
CA ALA A 32 6.46 0.83 -6.05
C ALA A 32 5.59 0.03 -7.04
N GLY A 33 5.48 0.45 -8.31
CA GLY A 33 4.61 -0.20 -9.30
C GLY A 33 3.13 -0.11 -8.91
N LEU A 34 2.72 1.05 -8.38
CA LEU A 34 1.35 1.30 -7.95
C LEU A 34 0.41 1.35 -9.16
N SER A 35 -0.63 0.52 -9.13
CA SER A 35 -1.67 0.46 -10.16
C SER A 35 -3.03 0.92 -9.59
N LYS A 36 -4.12 0.76 -10.35
CA LYS A 36 -5.46 1.16 -9.92
C LYS A 36 -5.91 0.46 -8.63
N HIS A 37 -5.50 -0.78 -8.42
CA HIS A 37 -5.86 -1.57 -7.25
C HIS A 37 -4.74 -1.51 -6.22
N LEU A 38 -5.05 -0.87 -5.09
CA LEU A 38 -4.11 -0.65 -4.00
C LEU A 38 -4.61 -1.33 -2.72
N LEU A 39 -3.69 -1.53 -1.78
CA LEU A 39 -4.00 -1.96 -0.43
C LEU A 39 -3.13 -1.21 0.57
N TRP A 40 -3.69 -0.98 1.76
CA TRP A 40 -2.99 -0.42 2.90
C TRP A 40 -2.66 -1.56 3.87
N ALA A 41 -1.40 -1.68 4.26
CA ALA A 41 -0.94 -2.60 5.29
C ALA A 41 -0.43 -1.80 6.49
N GLY A 42 -1.08 -1.94 7.64
CA GLY A 42 -0.66 -1.28 8.88
C GLY A 42 0.30 -2.15 9.69
N ILE A 43 1.43 -1.59 10.13
CA ILE A 43 2.38 -2.23 11.04
C ILE A 43 2.77 -1.24 12.14
N GLY A 44 2.25 -1.45 13.34
CA GLY A 44 2.52 -0.59 14.50
C GLY A 44 2.10 0.85 14.24
N THR A 45 3.06 1.77 14.21
CA THR A 45 2.86 3.21 13.99
C THR A 45 3.06 3.64 12.54
N THR A 46 3.31 2.68 11.64
CA THR A 46 3.55 2.93 10.21
C THR A 46 2.49 2.24 9.37
N MET A 47 2.20 2.83 8.21
CA MET A 47 1.30 2.26 7.23
C MET A 47 1.99 2.23 5.88
N GLU A 48 1.84 1.12 5.17
CA GLU A 48 2.45 0.86 3.89
C GLU A 48 1.40 0.81 2.80
N LEU A 49 1.71 1.44 1.66
CA LEU A 49 0.87 1.39 0.46
C LEU A 49 1.45 0.40 -0.53
N TRP A 50 0.65 -0.59 -0.92
CA TRP A 50 1.09 -1.64 -1.83
C TRP A 50 0.20 -1.70 -3.09
N SER A 51 0.81 -2.11 -4.19
CA SER A 51 0.10 -2.53 -5.39
C SER A 51 -0.49 -3.91 -5.16
N ARG A 52 -1.80 -4.06 -5.37
CA ARG A 52 -2.49 -5.33 -5.11
C ARG A 52 -1.91 -6.48 -5.93
N GLY A 53 -1.69 -6.27 -7.23
CA GLY A 53 -1.09 -7.30 -8.09
C GLY A 53 0.26 -7.78 -7.57
N ARG A 54 1.18 -6.85 -7.26
CA ARG A 54 2.52 -7.22 -6.78
C ARG A 54 2.51 -7.90 -5.41
N TRP A 55 1.58 -7.49 -4.53
CA TRP A 55 1.40 -8.15 -3.24
C TRP A 55 0.99 -9.61 -3.41
N ASN A 56 0.06 -9.86 -4.34
CA ASN A 56 -0.45 -11.20 -4.62
C ASN A 56 0.65 -12.10 -5.19
N ASP A 57 1.40 -11.59 -6.17
CA ASP A 57 2.53 -12.28 -6.79
C ASP A 57 3.59 -12.66 -5.75
N GLY A 58 3.85 -11.77 -4.78
CA GLY A 58 4.82 -12.00 -3.70
C GLY A 58 4.37 -13.01 -2.64
N GLN A 59 3.05 -13.21 -2.49
CA GLN A 59 2.46 -14.10 -1.49
C GLN A 59 2.08 -15.48 -2.07
N GLY A 60 2.10 -15.64 -3.40
CA GLY A 60 1.62 -16.85 -4.07
C GLY A 60 0.11 -17.07 -3.93
N LEU A 61 -0.64 -16.01 -3.61
CA LEU A 61 -2.08 -16.06 -3.38
C LEU A 61 -2.83 -16.10 -4.71
N THR A 62 -3.80 -17.00 -4.80
CA THR A 62 -4.70 -17.14 -5.95
C THR A 62 -5.81 -16.08 -5.93
N ASP A 63 -6.38 -15.75 -7.10
CA ASP A 63 -7.46 -14.75 -7.22
C ASP A 63 -8.69 -15.08 -6.34
N ASP A 64 -8.98 -16.36 -6.13
CA ASP A 64 -10.07 -16.82 -5.27
C ASP A 64 -9.81 -16.49 -3.80
N GLU A 65 -8.58 -16.68 -3.32
CA GLU A 65 -8.19 -16.32 -1.96
C GLU A 65 -8.35 -14.81 -1.76
N LEU A 66 -7.90 -14.00 -2.71
CA LEU A 66 -8.07 -12.54 -2.70
C LEU A 66 -9.51 -12.08 -2.56
N GLN A 67 -10.42 -12.76 -3.24
CA GLN A 67 -11.83 -12.44 -3.20
C GLN A 67 -12.41 -12.78 -1.83
N SER A 68 -12.03 -13.91 -1.24
CA SER A 68 -12.35 -14.27 0.14
C SER A 68 -11.82 -13.25 1.16
N TRP A 69 -10.55 -12.84 1.04
CA TRP A 69 -9.95 -11.84 1.94
C TRP A 69 -10.60 -10.46 1.79
N THR A 70 -10.97 -10.06 0.59
CA THR A 70 -11.64 -8.77 0.34
C THR A 70 -13.04 -8.75 0.94
N THR A 71 -13.80 -9.83 0.80
CA THR A 71 -15.12 -9.97 1.43
C THR A 71 -15.01 -9.99 2.96
N ALA A 72 -14.04 -10.74 3.50
CA ALA A 72 -13.82 -10.81 4.95
C ALA A 72 -13.39 -9.46 5.55
N ILE A 73 -12.62 -8.66 4.82
CA ILE A 73 -12.24 -7.31 5.24
C ILE A 73 -13.45 -6.37 5.17
N ALA A 74 -14.28 -6.44 4.12
CA ALA A 74 -15.48 -5.60 3.98
C ALA A 74 -16.49 -5.86 5.10
N GLU A 75 -16.79 -7.13 5.40
CA GLU A 75 -17.66 -7.51 6.54
C GLU A 75 -17.13 -6.99 7.87
N LYS A 76 -15.82 -7.05 8.08
CA LYS A 76 -15.19 -6.64 9.35
C LYS A 76 -15.05 -5.13 9.51
N LEU A 77 -15.28 -4.37 8.42
CA LEU A 77 -15.24 -2.91 8.38
C LEU A 77 -16.64 -2.27 8.26
N ASP A 78 -17.72 -3.05 8.34
CA ASP A 78 -19.12 -2.60 8.19
C ASP A 78 -19.34 -1.70 6.95
N LEU A 79 -18.76 -2.10 5.80
CA LEU A 79 -19.01 -1.49 4.48
C LEU A 79 -19.78 -2.43 3.55
#